data_AF-Q4UAI1-F1
#
_entry.id   AF-Q4UAI1-F1
#
_cell.length_a   1.000
_cell.length_b   1.000
_cell.length_c   1.000
_cell.angle_alpha   90.00
_cell.angle_beta   90.00
_cell.angle_gamma   90.00
#
_symmetry.space_group_name_H-M   'P 1'
#
loop_
_entity.id
_entity.type
_entity.pdbx_description
1 polymer ?
#
loop_
_entity_poly.entity_id
_entity_poly.type
_entity_poly.pdbx_seq_one_letter_code
_entity_poly.pdbx_strand_id
1 'polypeptide(L)'
;MKFVILALLALASGLHAEKLDLKELKFVLFGKHGEGTKVTFTAGTCPLNLPATVFLHKTFKKGEHFFTWVRPVHGKVDEVVCGTHAVWKAAVGEVLLDLHFVGKPAGDKFVHLELLHPAVGSHHVFFKFAADGKLAGVLGMAAFVVGVHGLVAELPALEGLPAHPLVHALAAHAAHLAHHGSHAALSDVGGLVVA
;
A
#
# COMPACT_ATOMS: atom_id res chain seq x y z
N MET A 1 8.21 -4.61 29.43
CA MET A 1 7.22 -3.61 29.92
C MET A 1 7.45 -2.16 29.45
N LYS A 2 8.59 -1.80 28.82
CA LYS A 2 8.81 -0.43 28.29
C LYS A 2 8.11 -0.13 26.94
N PHE A 3 7.78 -1.15 26.14
CA PHE A 3 7.14 -0.97 24.82
C PHE A 3 5.63 -0.74 24.88
N VAL A 4 4.96 -1.17 25.95
CA VAL A 4 3.50 -1.01 26.13
C VAL A 4 3.13 0.44 26.45
N ILE A 5 4.04 1.18 27.11
CA ILE A 5 3.81 2.59 27.49
C ILE A 5 3.85 3.52 26.26
N LEU A 6 4.63 3.19 25.23
CA LEU A 6 4.72 4.02 24.02
C LEU A 6 3.46 3.94 23.16
N ALA A 7 2.84 2.76 23.05
CA ALA A 7 1.57 2.57 22.36
C ALA A 7 0.41 3.28 23.09
N LEU A 8 0.41 3.29 24.42
CA LEU A 8 -0.59 4.01 25.21
C LEU A 8 -0.44 5.54 25.12
N LEU A 9 0.78 6.08 25.01
CA LEU A 9 0.98 7.53 24.85
C LEU A 9 0.57 8.05 23.46
N ALA A 10 0.70 7.23 22.41
CA ALA A 10 0.16 7.56 21.08
C ALA A 10 -1.38 7.57 21.09
N LEU A 11 -2.03 6.73 21.92
CA LEU A 11 -3.48 6.70 22.09
C LEU A 11 -4.02 7.90 22.90
N ALA A 12 -3.21 8.44 23.82
CA ALA A 12 -3.59 9.52 24.74
C ALA A 12 -3.28 10.93 24.21
N SER A 13 -2.53 11.05 23.12
CA SER A 13 -2.23 12.34 22.51
C SER A 13 -3.24 12.60 21.40
N GLY A 14 -4.23 13.45 21.67
CA GLY A 14 -5.20 14.01 20.71
C GLY A 14 -4.53 14.93 19.69
N LEU A 15 -3.52 14.41 19.02
CA LEU A 15 -2.43 15.13 18.41
C LEU A 15 -2.73 15.25 16.92
N HIS A 16 -3.56 16.21 16.51
CA HIS A 16 -3.85 16.60 15.11
C HIS A 16 -3.89 15.44 14.12
N ALA A 17 -5.05 14.80 14.01
CA ALA A 17 -5.28 13.83 12.96
C ALA A 17 -5.52 14.55 11.63
N GLU A 18 -4.81 14.12 10.60
CA GLU A 18 -4.88 14.72 9.27
C GLU A 18 -5.52 13.77 8.27
N LYS A 19 -6.30 14.35 7.35
CA LYS A 19 -6.87 13.63 6.22
C LYS A 19 -5.81 13.46 5.13
N LEU A 20 -5.57 12.23 4.71
CA LEU A 20 -4.69 11.92 3.58
C LEU A 20 -5.52 11.73 2.30
N ASP A 21 -5.33 12.60 1.30
CA ASP A 21 -5.93 12.40 -0.02
C ASP A 21 -4.95 11.65 -0.95
N LEU A 22 -5.36 10.48 -1.45
CA LEU A 22 -4.58 9.69 -2.39
C LEU A 22 -4.21 10.46 -3.66
N LYS A 23 -4.99 11.48 -4.04
CA LYS A 23 -4.67 12.35 -5.19
C LYS A 23 -3.44 13.23 -4.96
N GLU A 24 -3.12 13.53 -3.70
CA GLU A 24 -1.98 14.36 -3.33
C GLU A 24 -0.67 13.58 -3.26
N LEU A 25 -0.75 12.26 -3.03
CA LEU A 25 0.41 11.35 -3.05
C LEU A 25 1.12 11.35 -4.41
N LYS A 26 0.40 11.62 -5.50
CA LYS A 26 0.91 11.66 -6.89
C LYS A 26 1.74 10.41 -7.23
N PHE A 27 2.40 10.41 -8.39
CA PHE A 27 3.38 9.39 -8.79
C PHE A 27 4.77 10.01 -8.82
N VAL A 28 5.23 10.49 -7.66
CA VAL A 28 6.55 11.12 -7.55
C VAL A 28 7.55 10.09 -7.06
N LEU A 29 8.57 9.82 -7.88
CA LEU A 29 9.69 8.96 -7.51
C LEU A 29 10.35 9.51 -6.25
N PHE A 30 10.40 8.71 -5.20
CA PHE A 30 11.00 9.13 -3.93
C PHE A 30 11.52 7.90 -3.22
N GLY A 31 12.75 7.88 -2.74
CA GLY A 31 13.36 6.70 -2.11
C GLY A 31 14.57 6.15 -2.86
N LYS A 32 15.38 5.35 -2.15
CA LYS A 32 16.54 4.65 -2.70
C LYS A 32 16.09 3.47 -3.58
N HIS A 33 16.52 3.54 -4.84
CA HIS A 33 16.60 2.50 -5.88
C HIS A 33 15.28 1.99 -6.47
N GLY A 34 15.31 1.89 -7.81
CA GLY A 34 14.19 1.61 -8.70
C GLY A 34 14.31 2.21 -10.11
N GLU A 35 15.41 2.91 -10.43
CA GLU A 35 16.01 3.06 -11.78
C GLU A 35 17.46 3.55 -11.54
N GLY A 36 18.37 2.63 -11.21
CA GLY A 36 19.78 2.93 -10.95
C GLY A 36 20.12 3.52 -9.57
N THR A 37 21.42 3.76 -9.37
CA THR A 37 22.03 4.12 -8.07
C THR A 37 21.85 5.57 -7.65
N LYS A 38 21.17 6.39 -8.47
CA LYS A 38 21.13 7.84 -8.29
C LYS A 38 19.92 8.29 -7.47
N VAL A 39 20.19 9.09 -6.44
CA VAL A 39 19.20 9.83 -5.67
C VAL A 39 19.07 11.21 -6.30
N THR A 40 17.90 11.58 -6.81
CA THR A 40 17.64 12.94 -7.35
C THR A 40 17.24 13.97 -6.29
N PHE A 41 17.04 13.55 -5.03
CA PHE A 41 16.53 14.39 -3.95
C PHE A 41 17.45 14.41 -2.72
N THR A 42 17.58 15.57 -2.10
CA THR A 42 18.38 15.73 -0.88
C THR A 42 17.77 14.93 0.27
N ALA A 43 18.59 14.20 1.01
CA ALA A 43 18.12 13.48 2.21
C ALA A 43 17.42 14.47 3.17
N GLY A 44 16.24 14.09 3.67
CA GLY A 44 15.41 14.94 4.51
C GLY A 44 14.46 15.89 3.76
N THR A 45 14.46 15.89 2.42
CA THR A 45 13.51 16.66 1.61
C THR A 45 12.49 15.71 0.96
N CYS A 46 11.19 15.97 1.15
CA CYS A 46 10.11 15.26 0.47
C CYS A 46 9.67 16.09 -0.75
N PRO A 47 9.58 15.53 -1.97
CA PRO A 47 9.15 16.25 -3.17
C PRO A 47 7.64 16.49 -3.24
N LEU A 48 6.92 16.10 -2.18
CA LEU A 48 5.48 16.24 -2.04
C LEU A 48 5.20 17.10 -0.79
N ASN A 49 4.11 17.87 -0.86
CA ASN A 49 3.54 18.52 0.31
C ASN A 49 2.70 17.50 1.08
N LEU A 50 3.37 16.54 1.72
CA LEU A 50 2.69 15.58 2.60
C LEU A 50 2.51 16.19 3.99
N PRO A 51 1.44 15.78 4.71
CA PRO A 51 1.36 15.98 6.15
C PRO A 51 2.69 15.71 6.85
N ALA A 52 3.05 16.52 7.87
CA ALA A 52 4.20 16.25 8.74
C ALA A 52 4.08 14.87 9.44
N THR A 53 2.87 14.32 9.39
CA THR A 53 2.47 13.03 9.90
C THR A 53 2.78 11.88 8.94
N VAL A 54 3.43 12.09 7.79
CA VAL A 54 3.94 11.00 6.94
C VAL A 54 5.43 10.81 7.16
N PHE A 55 5.81 9.70 7.80
CA PHE A 55 7.19 9.39 8.18
C PHE A 55 8.00 8.73 7.03
N LEU A 56 7.35 7.93 6.20
CA LEU A 56 7.99 7.28 5.05
C LEU A 56 7.12 7.45 3.81
N HIS A 57 7.73 7.84 2.72
CA HIS A 57 7.16 7.75 1.38
C HIS A 57 8.25 7.18 0.47
N LYS A 58 7.95 6.09 -0.23
CA LYS A 58 8.86 5.47 -1.19
C LYS A 58 8.10 5.07 -2.45
N THR A 59 8.57 5.48 -3.61
CA THR A 59 8.00 5.15 -4.91
C THR A 59 9.06 4.50 -5.77
N PHE A 60 8.74 3.32 -6.26
CA PHE A 60 9.54 2.51 -7.17
C PHE A 60 8.86 2.53 -8.54
N LYS A 61 9.65 2.50 -9.62
CA LYS A 61 9.13 2.54 -10.98
C LYS A 61 9.53 1.25 -11.70
N LYS A 62 8.61 0.71 -12.49
CA LYS A 62 8.87 -0.40 -13.42
C LYS A 62 8.10 -0.15 -14.71
N GLY A 63 8.82 0.11 -15.79
CA GLY A 63 8.21 0.57 -17.04
C GLY A 63 7.43 1.86 -16.82
N GLU A 64 6.14 1.89 -17.19
CA GLU A 64 5.27 3.05 -16.93
C GLU A 64 4.56 3.02 -15.57
N HIS A 65 4.74 1.94 -14.81
CA HIS A 65 4.04 1.71 -13.57
C HIS A 65 4.89 2.04 -12.36
N PHE A 66 4.21 2.33 -11.26
CA PHE A 66 4.80 2.71 -10.00
C PHE A 66 4.24 1.83 -8.89
N PHE A 67 5.09 1.51 -7.93
CA PHE A 67 4.72 0.97 -6.63
C PHE A 67 5.12 2.01 -5.59
N THR A 68 4.15 2.59 -4.91
CA THR A 68 4.35 3.57 -3.85
C THR A 68 4.00 2.94 -2.51
N TRP A 69 4.86 3.16 -1.52
CA TRP A 69 4.73 2.75 -0.14
C TRP A 69 4.77 4.00 0.74
N VAL A 70 3.71 4.20 1.50
CA VAL A 70 3.55 5.30 2.46
C VAL A 70 3.41 4.69 3.85
N ARG A 71 4.16 5.23 4.82
CA ARG A 71 3.95 4.96 6.24
C ARG A 71 3.63 6.26 6.96
N PRO A 72 2.38 6.46 7.40
CA PRO A 72 2.09 7.56 8.30
C PRO A 72 2.72 7.31 9.68
N VAL A 73 2.92 8.39 10.42
CA VAL A 73 3.10 8.36 11.87
C VAL A 73 1.79 7.84 12.44
N HIS A 74 1.85 6.73 13.16
CA HIS A 74 0.65 6.08 13.68
C HIS A 74 -0.17 7.02 14.56
N GLY A 75 -1.49 7.00 14.39
CA GLY A 75 -2.43 7.86 15.13
C GLY A 75 -2.48 9.32 14.65
N LYS A 76 -1.77 9.65 13.57
CA LYS A 76 -1.73 11.01 13.00
C LYS A 76 -2.42 11.16 11.65
N VAL A 77 -2.82 10.04 11.05
CA VAL A 77 -3.75 9.98 9.92
C VAL A 77 -4.94 9.17 10.40
N ASP A 78 -6.12 9.80 10.45
CA ASP A 78 -7.37 9.18 10.86
C ASP A 78 -8.37 9.04 9.71
N GLU A 79 -8.06 9.59 8.53
CA GLU A 79 -8.92 9.51 7.37
C GLU A 79 -8.08 9.42 6.08
N VAL A 80 -8.43 8.48 5.21
CA VAL A 80 -7.90 8.36 3.86
C VAL A 80 -9.05 8.55 2.87
N VAL A 81 -8.85 9.43 1.90
CA VAL A 81 -9.82 9.71 0.84
C VAL A 81 -9.18 9.64 -0.54
N CYS A 82 -9.99 9.49 -1.58
CA CYS A 82 -9.60 9.72 -2.97
C CYS A 82 -10.52 10.79 -3.56
N GLY A 83 -10.12 12.05 -3.50
CA GLY A 83 -11.01 13.17 -3.76
C GLY A 83 -12.24 13.17 -2.84
N THR A 84 -13.43 12.91 -3.40
CA THR A 84 -14.69 12.87 -2.63
C THR A 84 -15.04 11.48 -2.09
N HIS A 85 -14.30 10.45 -2.47
CA HIS A 85 -14.55 9.09 -2.02
C HIS A 85 -13.84 8.82 -0.69
N ALA A 86 -14.60 8.47 0.35
CA ALA A 86 -14.05 8.00 1.62
C ALA A 86 -13.49 6.58 1.46
N VAL A 87 -12.19 6.42 1.63
CA VAL A 87 -11.50 5.12 1.52
C VAL A 87 -11.46 4.44 2.88
N TRP A 88 -11.07 5.18 3.91
CA TRP A 88 -11.02 4.69 5.28
C TRP A 88 -11.14 5.85 6.25
N LYS A 89 -11.75 5.58 7.40
CA LYS A 89 -11.76 6.46 8.56
C LYS A 89 -11.54 5.63 9.81
N ALA A 90 -10.62 6.05 10.66
CA ALA A 90 -10.22 5.34 11.85
C ALA A 90 -11.40 5.12 12.79
N ALA A 91 -11.60 3.85 13.19
CA ALA A 91 -12.34 3.54 14.40
C ALA A 91 -11.54 3.93 15.65
N VAL A 92 -12.18 3.88 16.83
CA VAL A 92 -11.53 4.25 18.11
C VAL A 92 -10.30 3.39 18.36
N GLY A 93 -9.13 4.04 18.39
CA GLY A 93 -7.84 3.40 18.60
C GLY A 93 -7.27 2.65 17.39
N GLU A 94 -7.97 2.68 16.25
CA GLU A 94 -7.46 2.16 14.99
C GLU A 94 -6.44 3.12 14.38
N VAL A 95 -5.39 2.56 13.79
CA VAL A 95 -4.34 3.34 13.12
C VAL A 95 -4.01 2.75 11.75
N LEU A 96 -3.73 3.64 10.79
CA LEU A 96 -3.10 3.27 9.53
C LEU A 96 -1.61 2.97 9.80
N LEU A 97 -1.17 1.77 9.48
CA LEU A 97 0.23 1.34 9.60
C LEU A 97 1.00 1.63 8.30
N ASP A 98 0.44 1.13 7.20
CA ASP A 98 1.10 1.10 5.91
C ASP A 98 0.06 1.28 4.79
N LEU A 99 0.42 2.02 3.75
CA LEU A 99 -0.39 2.23 2.56
C LEU A 99 0.48 1.91 1.35
N HIS A 100 -0.05 1.07 0.46
CA HIS A 100 0.59 0.74 -0.80
C HIS A 100 -0.30 1.12 -1.97
N PHE A 101 0.32 1.60 -3.03
CA PHE A 101 -0.36 2.07 -4.22
C PHE A 101 0.39 1.58 -5.45
N VAL A 102 -0.31 0.87 -6.34
CA VAL A 102 0.29 0.30 -7.56
C VAL A 102 -0.48 0.75 -8.78
N GLY A 103 0.20 1.34 -9.76
CA GLY A 103 -0.41 1.68 -11.04
C GLY A 103 0.34 2.74 -11.82
N LYS A 104 -0.36 3.44 -12.73
CA LYS A 104 0.21 4.54 -13.52
C LYS A 104 -0.73 5.75 -13.57
N PRO A 105 -0.23 6.97 -13.87
CA PRO A 105 -1.03 8.19 -13.87
C PRO A 105 -2.37 8.06 -14.63
N ALA A 106 -2.31 7.59 -15.87
CA ALA A 106 -3.47 7.46 -16.77
C ALA A 106 -4.05 6.03 -16.83
N GLY A 107 -3.84 5.20 -15.80
CA GLY A 107 -4.32 3.81 -15.78
C GLY A 107 -4.97 3.39 -14.46
N ASP A 108 -5.44 2.15 -14.41
CA ASP A 108 -5.97 1.53 -13.19
C ASP A 108 -4.95 1.58 -12.04
N LYS A 109 -5.48 1.65 -10.83
CA LYS A 109 -4.71 1.79 -9.59
C LYS A 109 -5.22 0.79 -8.56
N PHE A 110 -4.30 0.13 -7.89
CA PHE A 110 -4.57 -0.79 -6.79
C PHE A 110 -4.07 -0.17 -5.49
N VAL A 111 -4.94 -0.09 -4.49
CA VAL A 111 -4.61 0.48 -3.17
C VAL A 111 -4.76 -0.58 -2.11
N HIS A 112 -3.72 -0.75 -1.29
CA HIS A 112 -3.73 -1.59 -0.12
C HIS A 112 -3.52 -0.72 1.11
N LEU A 113 -4.40 -0.86 2.10
CA LEU A 113 -4.25 -0.29 3.42
C LEU A 113 -3.96 -1.42 4.42
N GLU A 114 -2.95 -1.25 5.25
CA GLU A 114 -2.72 -2.05 6.44
C GLU A 114 -3.08 -1.23 7.67
N LEU A 115 -4.01 -1.76 8.44
CA LEU A 115 -4.64 -1.09 9.57
C LEU A 115 -4.39 -1.94 10.82
N LEU A 116 -4.18 -1.30 11.96
CA LEU A 116 -4.12 -1.96 13.26
C LEU A 116 -5.28 -1.49 14.11
N HIS A 117 -6.16 -2.41 14.47
CA HIS A 117 -7.25 -2.15 15.40
C HIS A 117 -7.02 -2.92 16.70
N PRO A 118 -7.17 -2.30 17.89
CA PRO A 118 -6.85 -2.95 19.17
C PRO A 118 -7.60 -4.26 19.43
N ALA A 119 -8.83 -4.37 18.93
CA ALA A 119 -9.68 -5.55 19.13
C ALA A 119 -9.45 -6.70 18.14
N VAL A 120 -8.92 -6.45 16.94
CA VAL A 120 -8.79 -7.47 15.87
C VAL A 120 -7.36 -7.68 15.36
N GLY A 121 -6.43 -6.82 15.78
CA GLY A 121 -5.04 -6.86 15.30
C GLY A 121 -4.86 -6.20 13.93
N SER A 122 -3.81 -6.60 13.22
CA SER A 122 -3.54 -6.11 11.87
C SER A 122 -4.55 -6.69 10.89
N HIS A 123 -5.11 -5.84 10.04
CA HIS A 123 -6.01 -6.23 8.97
C HIS A 123 -5.77 -5.37 7.74
N HIS A 124 -6.22 -5.87 6.59
CA HIS A 124 -5.88 -5.30 5.29
C HIS A 124 -7.12 -5.02 4.47
N VAL A 125 -7.13 -3.87 3.79
CA VAL A 125 -8.20 -3.46 2.88
C VAL A 125 -7.61 -3.24 1.50
N PHE A 126 -8.29 -3.75 0.48
CA PHE A 126 -7.80 -3.76 -0.89
C PHE A 126 -8.82 -3.11 -1.81
N PHE A 127 -8.37 -2.18 -2.64
CA PHE A 127 -9.22 -1.42 -3.55
C PHE A 127 -8.66 -1.42 -4.96
N LYS A 128 -9.56 -1.34 -5.93
CA LYS A 128 -9.26 -0.99 -7.32
C LYS A 128 -9.93 0.33 -7.66
N PHE A 129 -9.14 1.25 -8.21
CA PHE A 129 -9.63 2.48 -8.82
C PHE A 129 -9.40 2.42 -10.33
N ALA A 130 -10.38 2.90 -11.10
CA ALA A 130 -10.24 3.05 -12.54
C ALA A 130 -9.30 4.21 -12.88
N ALA A 131 -8.93 4.32 -14.16
CA ALA A 131 -8.07 5.39 -14.66
C ALA A 131 -8.57 6.81 -14.31
N ASP A 132 -9.89 7.02 -14.26
CA ASP A 132 -10.53 8.30 -13.90
C ASP A 132 -10.56 8.57 -12.38
N GLY A 133 -9.99 7.67 -11.57
CA GLY A 133 -9.89 7.80 -10.12
C GLY A 133 -11.18 7.43 -9.37
N LYS A 134 -12.20 6.89 -10.04
CA LYS A 134 -13.38 6.34 -9.36
C LYS A 134 -13.07 4.97 -8.78
N LEU A 135 -13.66 4.67 -7.62
CA LEU A 135 -13.60 3.34 -7.06
C LEU A 135 -14.30 2.37 -8.03
N ALA A 136 -13.55 1.40 -8.53
CA ALA A 136 -14.04 0.33 -9.39
C ALA A 136 -14.40 -0.93 -8.58
N GLY A 137 -13.81 -1.12 -7.39
CA GLY A 137 -14.21 -2.21 -6.50
C GLY A 137 -13.39 -2.30 -5.21
N VAL A 138 -14.00 -2.94 -4.20
CA VAL A 138 -13.31 -3.44 -3.00
C VAL A 138 -12.99 -4.92 -3.24
N LEU A 139 -11.75 -5.31 -3.02
CA LEU A 139 -11.23 -6.63 -3.39
C LEU A 139 -10.88 -7.47 -2.17
N GLY A 140 -10.91 -8.79 -2.35
CA GLY A 140 -10.16 -9.71 -1.47
C GLY A 140 -8.68 -9.74 -1.84
N MET A 141 -7.83 -10.20 -0.91
CA MET A 141 -6.38 -10.27 -1.09
C MET A 141 -5.97 -11.00 -2.38
N ALA A 142 -6.60 -12.14 -2.69
CA ALA A 142 -6.29 -12.93 -3.88
C ALA A 142 -6.54 -12.14 -5.17
N ALA A 143 -7.74 -11.56 -5.33
CA ALA A 143 -8.10 -10.74 -6.49
C ALA A 143 -7.20 -9.50 -6.60
N PHE A 144 -6.81 -8.90 -5.48
CA PHE A 144 -5.86 -7.78 -5.46
C PHE A 144 -4.48 -8.20 -5.99
N VAL A 145 -3.93 -9.29 -5.47
CA VAL A 145 -2.61 -9.81 -5.87
C VAL A 145 -2.59 -10.18 -7.35
N VAL A 146 -3.63 -10.85 -7.85
CA VAL A 146 -3.80 -11.14 -9.28
C VAL A 146 -3.86 -9.85 -10.09
N GLY A 147 -4.66 -8.89 -9.66
CA GLY A 147 -4.79 -7.60 -10.34
C GLY A 147 -3.47 -6.82 -10.41
N VAL A 148 -2.69 -6.84 -9.34
CA VAL A 148 -1.36 -6.20 -9.29
C VAL A 148 -0.38 -6.89 -10.25
N HIS A 149 -0.35 -8.23 -10.29
CA HIS A 149 0.49 -8.97 -11.24
C HIS A 149 0.09 -8.73 -12.69
N GLY A 150 -1.22 -8.70 -12.98
CA GLY A 150 -1.73 -8.37 -14.30
C GLY A 150 -1.43 -6.94 -14.72
N LEU A 151 -1.31 -6.01 -13.76
CA LEU A 151 -0.94 -4.62 -14.03
C LEU A 151 0.57 -4.42 -14.18
N VAL A 152 1.38 -5.10 -13.36
CA VAL A 152 2.83 -4.98 -13.32
C VAL A 152 3.45 -6.36 -13.17
N ALA A 153 3.75 -7.01 -14.30
CA ALA A 153 4.39 -8.31 -14.31
C ALA A 153 5.73 -8.28 -13.56
N GLU A 154 6.06 -9.35 -12.83
CA GLU A 154 7.32 -9.51 -12.09
C GLU A 154 7.62 -8.35 -11.10
N LEU A 155 6.59 -7.66 -10.58
CA LEU A 155 6.77 -6.61 -9.58
C LEU A 155 7.60 -7.07 -8.36
N PRO A 156 7.35 -8.23 -7.71
CA PRO A 156 8.09 -8.61 -6.50
C PRO A 156 9.59 -8.86 -6.73
N ALA A 157 10.03 -9.05 -7.99
CA ALA A 157 11.44 -9.18 -8.36
C ALA A 157 12.15 -7.82 -8.53
N LEU A 158 11.43 -6.70 -8.38
CA LEU A 158 12.01 -5.36 -8.50
C LEU A 158 12.98 -5.10 -7.35
N GLU A 159 14.24 -4.85 -7.69
CA GLU A 159 15.30 -4.58 -6.72
C GLU A 159 14.97 -3.38 -5.82
N GLY A 160 15.24 -3.53 -4.52
CA GLY A 160 15.04 -2.48 -3.53
C GLY A 160 13.62 -2.39 -2.97
N LEU A 161 12.66 -3.18 -3.49
CA LEU A 161 11.36 -3.30 -2.85
C LEU A 161 11.51 -3.72 -1.39
N PRO A 162 10.70 -3.16 -0.49
CA PRO A 162 10.78 -3.49 0.92
C PRO A 162 10.38 -4.94 1.16
N ALA A 163 11.04 -5.58 2.12
CA ALA A 163 10.59 -6.84 2.69
C ALA A 163 9.33 -6.61 3.55
N HIS A 164 8.19 -6.42 2.88
CA HIS A 164 6.89 -6.12 3.47
C HIS A 164 5.91 -7.30 3.23
N PRO A 165 4.95 -7.60 4.14
CA PRO A 165 3.96 -8.66 3.94
C PRO A 165 3.28 -8.65 2.56
N LEU A 166 2.90 -7.48 2.05
CA LEU A 166 2.34 -7.36 0.69
C LEU A 166 3.31 -7.88 -0.40
N VAL A 167 4.59 -7.50 -0.33
CA VAL A 167 5.59 -7.93 -1.32
C VAL A 167 5.82 -9.44 -1.24
N HIS A 168 5.80 -10.01 -0.03
CA HIS A 168 5.87 -11.46 0.16
C HIS A 168 4.65 -12.18 -0.42
N ALA A 169 3.43 -11.63 -0.25
CA ALA A 169 2.21 -12.19 -0.85
C ALA A 169 2.27 -12.16 -2.38
N LEU A 170 2.77 -11.06 -2.96
CA LEU A 170 3.02 -10.97 -4.41
C LEU A 170 4.02 -12.04 -4.87
N ALA A 171 5.15 -12.19 -4.16
CA ALA A 171 6.18 -13.17 -4.50
C ALA A 171 5.67 -14.62 -4.38
N ALA A 172 4.95 -14.93 -3.31
CA ALA A 172 4.37 -16.26 -3.07
C ALA A 172 3.36 -16.63 -4.16
N HIS A 173 2.52 -15.69 -4.59
CA HIS A 173 1.59 -15.91 -5.68
C HIS A 173 2.30 -16.13 -7.02
N ALA A 174 3.33 -15.33 -7.34
CA ALA A 174 4.12 -15.53 -8.56
C ALA A 174 4.78 -16.91 -8.59
N ALA A 175 5.38 -17.33 -7.47
CA ALA A 175 5.93 -18.68 -7.33
C ALA A 175 4.86 -19.76 -7.49
N HIS A 176 3.68 -19.59 -6.88
CA HIS A 176 2.59 -20.54 -7.04
C HIS A 176 2.14 -20.68 -8.50
N LEU A 177 1.98 -19.57 -9.23
CA LEU A 177 1.60 -19.60 -10.65
C LEU A 177 2.63 -20.34 -11.52
N ALA A 178 3.93 -20.19 -11.24
CA ALA A 178 4.98 -20.94 -11.94
C ALA A 178 4.87 -22.47 -11.70
N HIS A 179 4.22 -22.88 -10.62
CA HIS A 179 3.95 -24.27 -10.27
C HIS A 179 2.50 -24.72 -10.52
N HIS A 180 1.64 -23.88 -11.09
CA HIS A 180 0.19 -24.11 -11.16
C HIS A 180 -0.19 -25.40 -11.90
N GLY A 181 0.57 -25.76 -12.95
CA GLY A 181 0.42 -27.02 -13.68
C GLY A 181 0.68 -28.29 -12.86
N SER A 182 1.19 -28.17 -11.61
CA SER A 182 1.49 -29.30 -10.72
C SER A 182 0.58 -29.41 -9.50
N HIS A 183 -0.01 -28.30 -9.02
CA HIS A 183 -0.85 -28.27 -7.82
C HIS A 183 -1.89 -27.13 -7.89
N ALA A 184 -2.95 -27.33 -8.68
CA ALA A 184 -4.00 -26.32 -8.90
C ALA A 184 -4.95 -26.22 -7.69
N ALA A 185 -4.52 -25.52 -6.63
CA ALA A 185 -5.38 -25.17 -5.51
C ALA A 185 -5.94 -23.73 -5.61
N LEU A 186 -5.29 -22.82 -6.34
CA LEU A 186 -5.73 -21.43 -6.53
C LEU A 186 -5.91 -21.12 -8.01
N SER A 187 -6.94 -20.38 -8.41
CA SER A 187 -7.16 -20.01 -9.83
C SER A 187 -6.23 -18.89 -10.27
N ASP A 188 -5.99 -18.78 -11.58
CA ASP A 188 -5.26 -17.68 -12.22
C ASP A 188 -5.95 -16.32 -12.08
N VAL A 189 -7.26 -16.33 -11.86
CA VAL A 189 -8.10 -15.16 -11.56
C VAL A 189 -8.26 -14.87 -10.05
N GLY A 190 -7.65 -15.69 -9.19
CA GLY A 190 -7.70 -15.59 -7.73
C GLY A 190 -8.90 -16.32 -7.10
N GLY A 191 -8.66 -16.94 -5.94
CA GLY A 191 -9.64 -17.78 -5.25
C GLY A 191 -9.25 -19.27 -5.30
N LEU A 192 -9.99 -20.11 -4.57
CA LEU A 192 -9.74 -21.56 -4.53
C LEU A 192 -10.27 -22.21 -5.81
N VAL A 193 -9.50 -23.09 -6.45
CA VAL A 193 -10.02 -24.02 -7.45
C VAL A 193 -10.75 -25.11 -6.68
N VAL A 194 -12.08 -24.98 -6.58
CA VAL A 194 -12.91 -26.08 -6.06
C VAL A 194 -13.15 -27.02 -7.24
N ALA A 195 -12.66 -28.25 -7.11
CA ALA A 195 -12.92 -29.34 -8.06
C ALA A 195 -14.41 -29.73 -8.09
#